data_AF-A0A8I2ZHK0-F1
#
_entry.id   AF-A0A8I2ZHK0-F1
#
_cell.length_a   1.000
_cell.length_b   1.000
_cell.length_c   1.000
_cell.angle_alpha   90.00
_cell.angle_beta   90.00
_cell.angle_gamma   90.00
#
_symmetry.space_group_name_H-M   'P 1'
#
loop_
_entity.id
_entity.type
_entity.pdbx_description
1 polymer ?
#
loop_
_entity_poly.entity_id
_entity_poly.type
_entity_poly.pdbx_seq_one_letter_code
_entity_poly.pdbx_strand_id
1 'polypeptide(L)' 'MWDIRTGEHVQNLLTDLSGVWQVKFDERRCVAAVQRGNLTYIEILDFGAVRDGQPPEELGERKLLNEAEHSTLMAAEDL' A
#
# COMPACT_ATOMS: atom_id res chain seq x y z
N MET A 1 -0.65 -8.40 9.75
CA MET A 1 -1.86 -9.20 9.54
C MET A 1 -1.83 -10.35 10.52
N TRP A 2 -2.93 -10.58 11.21
CA TRP A 2 -3.06 -11.61 12.24
C TRP A 2 -4.25 -12.50 11.93
N ASP A 3 -4.14 -13.78 12.25
CA ASP A 3 -5.28 -14.68 12.29
C ASP A 3 -6.10 -14.36 13.54
N ILE A 4 -7.39 -14.04 13.37
CA ILE A 4 -8.26 -13.65 14.49
C ILE A 4 -8.72 -14.81 15.37
N ARG A 5 -8.59 -16.06 14.88
CA ARG A 5 -8.97 -17.27 15.61
C ARG A 5 -7.82 -17.76 16.48
N THR A 6 -6.59 -17.74 15.94
CA THR A 6 -5.40 -18.24 16.64
C THR A 6 -4.59 -17.13 17.32
N GLY A 7 -4.74 -15.88 16.86
CA GLY A 7 -3.91 -14.75 17.30
C GLY A 7 -2.50 -14.75 16.68
N GLU A 8 -2.20 -15.69 15.79
CA GLU A 8 -0.87 -15.81 15.20
C GLU A 8 -0.59 -14.69 14.19
N HIS A 9 0.66 -14.24 14.16
CA HIS A 9 1.13 -13.32 13.14
C HIS A 9 1.25 -14.04 11.80
N VAL A 10 0.52 -13.55 10.79
CA VAL A 10 0.55 -14.12 9.44
C VAL A 10 1.63 -13.45 8.60
N GLN A 11 1.56 -12.13 8.43
CA GLN A 11 2.54 -11.34 7.67
C GLN A 11 2.36 -9.83 7.86
N ASN A 12 3.40 -9.06 7.56
CA ASN A 12 3.30 -7.61 7.37
C ASN A 12 2.83 -7.32 5.94
N LEU A 13 1.80 -6.48 5.79
CA LEU A 13 1.23 -6.17 4.47
C LEU A 13 1.99 -5.03 3.76
N LEU A 14 2.41 -4.03 4.52
CA LEU A 14 3.16 -2.89 4.05
C LEU A 14 4.20 -2.53 5.12
N THR A 15 5.42 -2.22 4.69
CA THR A 15 6.53 -1.78 5.56
C THR A 15 6.95 -0.36 5.20
N ASP A 16 7.80 0.22 6.05
CA ASP A 16 8.46 1.52 5.82
C ASP A 16 7.46 2.66 5.58
N LEU A 17 6.37 2.64 6.35
CA LEU A 17 5.33 3.66 6.33
C LEU A 17 5.57 4.69 7.43
N SER A 18 5.49 5.97 7.09
CA SER A 18 5.47 7.08 8.04
C SER A 18 4.10 7.19 8.74
N GLY A 19 3.04 6.76 8.06
CA GLY A 19 1.69 6.75 8.62
C GLY A 19 0.71 5.92 7.80
N VAL A 20 -0.34 5.45 8.46
CA VAL A 20 -1.50 4.80 7.83
C VAL A 20 -2.73 5.60 8.22
N TRP A 21 -3.45 6.13 7.23
CA TRP A 21 -4.59 7.01 7.45
C TRP A 21 -5.90 6.23 7.50
N GLN A 22 -6.09 5.35 6.52
CA GLN A 22 -7.30 4.58 6.41
C GLN A 22 -7.01 3.26 5.70
N VAL A 23 -7.64 2.20 6.17
CA VAL A 23 -7.59 0.90 5.53
C VAL A 23 -9.01 0.39 5.33
N LYS A 24 -9.28 -0.17 4.16
CA LYS A 24 -10.52 -0.84 3.83
C LYS A 24 -10.21 -2.17 3.16
N PHE A 25 -10.96 -3.19 3.57
CA PHE A 25 -10.92 -4.51 2.97
C PHE A 25 -12.30 -4.87 2.44
N ASP A 26 -12.32 -5.57 1.31
CA ASP A 26 -13.44 -6.40 0.91
C ASP A 26 -12.99 -7.87 0.84
N GLU A 27 -13.77 -8.73 0.17
CA GLU A 27 -13.46 -10.16 0.03
C GLU A 27 -12.20 -10.45 -0.80
N ARG A 28 -11.74 -9.49 -1.61
CA ARG A 28 -10.66 -9.67 -2.58
C ARG A 28 -9.47 -8.75 -2.31
N ARG A 29 -9.72 -7.50 -1.91
CA ARG A 29 -8.73 -6.42 -1.92
C ARG A 29 -8.62 -5.71 -0.59
N CYS A 30 -7.39 -5.30 -0.27
CA CYS A 30 -7.09 -4.27 0.72
C CYS A 30 -6.74 -2.98 0.00
N VAL A 31 -7.36 -1.88 0.40
CA VAL A 31 -6.99 -0.53 -0.01
C VAL A 31 -6.55 0.25 1.21
N ALA A 32 -5.34 0.78 1.20
CA ALA A 32 -4.76 1.55 2.28
C ALA A 32 -4.27 2.91 1.78
N ALA A 33 -4.76 3.99 2.41
CA ALA A 33 -4.17 5.32 2.27
C ALA A 33 -3.01 5.43 3.27
N VAL A 34 -1.80 5.62 2.76
CA VAL A 34 -0.56 5.58 3.54
C VAL A 34 0.35 6.75 3.20
N GLN A 35 1.25 7.08 4.11
CA GLN A 35 2.29 8.06 3.90
C GLN A 35 3.67 7.40 3.94
N ARG A 36 4.55 7.78 3.01
CA ARG A 36 5.99 7.46 3.05
C ARG A 36 6.78 8.76 2.87
N GLY A 37 7.53 9.13 3.91
CA GLY A 37 8.11 10.46 3.99
C GLY A 37 7.01 11.52 3.93
N ASN A 38 7.12 12.45 3.00
CA ASN A 38 6.13 13.52 2.80
C ASN A 38 5.08 13.20 1.73
N LEU A 39 5.09 11.98 1.17
CA LEU A 39 4.24 11.60 0.04
C LEU A 39 3.12 10.67 0.49
N THR A 40 1.95 10.89 -0.10
CA THR A 40 0.76 10.09 0.16
C THR A 40 0.53 9.11 -0.99
N TYR A 41 0.29 7.85 -0.65
CA TYR A 41 0.01 6.78 -1.60
C TYR A 41 -1.31 6.10 -1.26
N ILE A 42 -1.96 5.58 -2.30
CA ILE A 42 -2.95 4.52 -2.18
C ILE A 42 -2.29 3.20 -2.54
N GLU A 43 -2.28 2.28 -1.58
CA GLU A 43 -1.80 0.90 -1.75
C GLU A 43 -3.00 -0.02 -1.92
N ILE A 44 -3.03 -0.75 -3.03
CA ILE A 44 -4.05 -1.74 -3.36
C ILE A 44 -3.37 -3.10 -3.35
N LEU A 45 -3.82 -4.01 -2.51
CA LEU A 45 -3.34 -5.40 -2.44
C LEU A 45 -4.48 -6.31 -2.88
N ASP A 46 -4.29 -7.12 -3.92
CA ASP A 46 -5.28 -8.07 -4.45
C ASP A 46 -4.94 -9.49 -3.99
N PHE A 47 -5.61 -9.95 -2.93
CA PHE A 47 -5.41 -11.29 -2.38
C PHE A 47 -6.06 -12.39 -3.24
N GLY A 48 -6.92 -12.02 -4.20
CA GLY A 48 -7.50 -12.95 -5.18
C GLY A 48 -6.56 -13.22 -6.36
N ALA A 49 -5.62 -12.31 -6.65
CA ALA A 49 -4.80 -12.36 -7.85
C ALA A 49 -3.92 -13.64 -7.93
N VAL A 50 -3.35 -14.11 -6.81
CA VAL A 50 -2.58 -15.37 -6.77
C VAL A 50 -3.44 -16.57 -7.17
N ARG A 51 -4.66 -16.66 -6.62
CA ARG A 51 -5.62 -17.72 -6.96
C ARG A 51 -6.02 -17.66 -8.44
N ASP A 52 -6.12 -16.44 -8.97
CA ASP A 52 -6.50 -16.19 -10.36
C ASP A 52 -5.32 -16.38 -11.34
N GLY A 53 -4.12 -16.76 -10.86
CA GLY A 53 -2.94 -17.06 -11.68
C GLY A 53 -2.15 -15.84 -12.15
N GLN A 54 -2.37 -14.67 -11.54
CA GLN A 54 -1.64 -13.45 -11.88
C GLN A 54 -0.17 -13.53 -11.42
N PRO A 55 0.76 -12.93 -12.17
CA PRO A 55 2.15 -12.90 -11.78
C PRO A 55 2.38 -12.01 -10.54
N PRO A 56 3.46 -12.22 -9.77
CA PRO A 56 3.72 -11.51 -8.51
C PRO A 56 3.68 -9.98 -8.60
N GLU A 57 4.11 -9.43 -9.74
CA GLU A 57 4.09 -8.00 -10.05
C GLU A 57 2.68 -7.39 -10.17
N GLU A 58 1.64 -8.22 -10.36
CA GLU A 58 0.25 -7.79 -10.51
C GLU A 58 -0.60 -8.06 -9.25
N LEU A 59 0.02 -8.47 -8.14
CA LEU A 59 -0.67 -8.75 -6.88
C LEU A 59 -1.07 -7.48 -6.12
N GLY A 60 -0.66 -6.31 -6.60
CA GLY A 60 -1.03 -5.04 -6.01
C GLY A 60 -0.62 -3.86 -6.88
N GLU A 61 -1.15 -2.69 -6.54
CA GLU A 61 -0.89 -1.44 -7.23
C GLU A 61 -0.63 -0.35 -6.21
N ARG A 62 0.39 0.48 -6.47
CA ARG A 62 0.68 1.69 -5.71
C ARG A 62 0.36 2.91 -6.57
N LYS A 63 -0.50 3.79 -6.08
CA LYS A 63 -0.79 5.09 -6.71
C LYS A 63 -0.26 6.21 -5.86
N LEU A 64 0.60 7.06 -6.43
CA LEU A 64 1.00 8.32 -5.81
C LEU A 64 -0.16 9.30 -5.91
N LEU A 65 -0.46 9.98 -4.81
CA LEU A 65 -1.38 11.11 -4.82
C LEU A 65 -0.60 12.42 -4.99
N ASN A 66 -1.24 13.40 -5.64
CA ASN A 66 -0.70 14.74 -5.87
C ASN A 66 0.68 14.77 -6.55
N GLU A 67 0.82 14.05 -7.68
CA GLU A 67 2.08 13.93 -8.44
C GLU A 67 2.72 15.29 -8.77
N ALA A 68 1.92 16.33 -9.04
CA ALA A 68 2.42 17.68 -9.33
C ALA A 68 3.17 18.30 -8.14
N GLU A 69 2.68 18.09 -6.91
CA GLU A 69 3.33 18.56 -5.68
C GLU A 69 4.63 17.78 -5.42
N HIS A 70 4.66 16.50 -5.77
CA HIS A 70 5.86 15.66 -5.68
C HIS A 70 6.98 16.13 -6.62
N SER A 71 6.69 16.49 -7.86
CA SER A 71 7.72 17.01 -8.78
C SER A 71 8.36 18.30 -8.28
N THR A 72 7.60 19.16 -7.59
CA THR A 72 8.14 20.37 -6.96
C THR A 72 9.01 20.04 -5.74
N LEU A 73 8.62 19.05 -4.92
CA LEU A 73 9.40 18.59 -3.78
C LEU A 73 10.75 18.00 -4.20
N MET A 74 10.78 17.13 -5.22
CA MET A 74 12.03 16.57 -5.73
C MET A 74 12.99 17.66 -6.23
N ALA A 75 12.48 18.63 -6.99
CA ALA A 75 13.29 19.73 -7.51
C ALA A 75 13.84 20.65 -6.40
N ALA A 76 13.19 20.71 -5.23
CA ALA A 76 13.64 21.48 -4.09
C ALA A 76 14.65 20.73 -3.20
N GLU A 77 14.66 19.39 -3.22
CA GLU A 77 15.63 18.55 -2.49
C GLU A 77 16.98 18.43 -3.22
N ASP A 78 17.00 18.68 -4.54
CA ASP A 78 18.22 18.68 -5.38
C ASP A 78 19.00 20.03 -5.38
N LEU A 79 18.59 21.00 -4.56
CA LEU A 79 19.17 22.35 -4.40
C LEU A 79 19.88 22.53 -3.06
#